data_AF-A0A961CRJ6-F1
#
_entry.id   AF-A0A961CRJ6-F1
#
_cell.length_a   1.000
_cell.length_b   1.000
_cell.length_c   1.000
_cell.angle_alpha   90.00
_cell.angle_beta   90.00
_cell.angle_gamma   90.00
#
_symmetry.space_group_name_H-M   'P 1'
#
loop_
_entity.id
_entity.type
_entity.pdbx_description
1 polymer ?
#
loop_
_entity_poly.entity_id
_entity_poly.type
_entity_poly.pdbx_seq_one_letter_code
_entity_poly.pdbx_strand_id
1 'polypeptide(L)'
;MYHLDQITVDADAVIAQVAHKATDRPTPVCFCFAHTADDLVADAARNGGASTIKSAIKHAVADRRCACEHLNPSTKCCLADIHRSLTGTGPATTTDRVSPT
;
A
#
# COMPACT_ATOMS: atom_id res chain seq x y z
N MET A 1 9.05 -6.91 -39.49
CA MET A 1 8.34 -7.92 -38.68
C MET A 1 8.38 -7.44 -37.25
N TYR A 2 7.23 -7.21 -36.61
CA TYR A 2 7.15 -6.88 -35.19
C TYR A 2 6.52 -8.08 -34.47
N HIS A 3 7.13 -8.52 -33.39
CA HIS A 3 6.59 -9.54 -32.50
C HIS A 3 6.26 -8.88 -31.17
N LEU A 4 5.03 -9.07 -30.70
CA LEU A 4 4.58 -8.65 -29.38
C LEU A 4 4.27 -9.90 -28.59
N ASP A 5 5.07 -10.18 -27.57
CA ASP A 5 4.74 -11.19 -26.58
C ASP A 5 3.64 -10.64 -25.68
N GLN A 6 2.44 -11.22 -25.77
CA GLN A 6 1.31 -10.85 -24.94
C GLN A 6 1.16 -11.86 -23.81
N ILE A 7 1.04 -11.36 -22.58
CA ILE A 7 0.69 -12.14 -21.40
C ILE A 7 -0.59 -11.59 -20.78
N THR A 8 -1.38 -12.47 -20.18
CA THR A 8 -2.56 -12.11 -19.39
C THR A 8 -2.19 -12.14 -17.91
N VAL A 9 -2.55 -11.09 -17.17
CA VAL A 9 -2.37 -10.98 -15.73
C VAL A 9 -3.71 -10.55 -15.14
N ASP A 10 -4.25 -11.36 -14.23
CA ASP A 10 -5.48 -11.04 -13.52
C ASP A 10 -5.27 -9.88 -12.55
N ALA A 11 -6.30 -9.05 -12.36
CA ALA A 11 -6.25 -7.94 -11.41
C ALA A 11 -5.92 -8.40 -9.98
N ASP A 12 -6.28 -9.65 -9.65
CA ASP A 12 -5.97 -10.23 -8.35
C ASP A 12 -4.50 -10.57 -8.15
N ALA A 13 -3.74 -10.74 -9.25
CA ALA A 13 -2.32 -11.07 -9.22
C ALA A 13 -1.40 -9.85 -9.04
N VAL A 14 -1.96 -8.62 -8.97
CA VAL A 14 -1.18 -7.39 -8.78
C VAL A 14 -1.47 -6.74 -7.43
N ILE A 15 -0.44 -6.10 -6.85
CA ILE A 15 -0.54 -5.44 -5.54
C ILE A 15 -1.30 -4.11 -5.64
N ALA A 16 -1.05 -3.35 -6.71
CA ALA A 16 -1.70 -2.07 -6.94
C ALA A 16 -3.10 -2.25 -7.53
N GLN A 17 -4.05 -1.41 -7.11
CA GLN A 17 -5.36 -1.37 -7.76
C GLN A 17 -5.23 -0.89 -9.20
N VAL A 18 -5.76 -1.69 -10.13
CA VAL A 18 -5.86 -1.30 -11.54
C VAL A 18 -7.10 -0.43 -11.72
N ALA A 19 -7.04 0.81 -11.25
CA ALA A 19 -8.10 1.82 -11.37
C ALA A 19 -9.52 1.24 -11.16
N HIS A 20 -10.42 1.44 -12.12
CA HIS A 20 -11.82 1.01 -12.07
C HIS A 20 -12.03 -0.52 -12.13
N LYS A 21 -10.98 -1.33 -12.28
CA LYS A 21 -11.08 -2.79 -12.46
C LYS A 21 -10.94 -3.61 -11.17
N ALA A 22 -10.57 -2.98 -10.06
CA ALA A 22 -10.29 -3.69 -8.81
C ALA A 22 -10.85 -2.96 -7.57
N THR A 23 -11.91 -2.16 -7.74
CA THR A 23 -12.42 -1.20 -6.74
C THR A 23 -12.94 -1.82 -5.45
N ASP A 24 -13.23 -3.11 -5.47
CA ASP A 24 -13.72 -3.91 -4.34
C ASP A 24 -12.62 -4.31 -3.35
N ARG A 25 -11.33 -4.19 -3.74
CA ARG A 25 -10.22 -4.51 -2.84
C ARG A 25 -9.72 -3.29 -2.05
N PRO A 26 -9.31 -3.46 -0.78
CA PRO A 26 -8.63 -2.41 -0.05
C PRO A 26 -7.26 -2.09 -0.68
N THR A 27 -6.96 -0.80 -0.85
CA THR A 27 -5.62 -0.36 -1.29
C THR A 27 -4.60 -0.58 -0.18
N PRO A 28 -3.44 -1.21 -0.46
CA PRO A 28 -2.36 -1.32 0.51
C PRO A 28 -1.85 0.06 0.97
N VAL A 29 -1.55 0.19 2.26
CA VAL A 29 -0.78 1.32 2.78
C VAL A 29 0.71 1.07 2.55
N CYS A 30 1.15 -0.18 2.64
CA CYS A 30 2.50 -0.61 2.33
C CYS A 30 2.51 -1.51 1.08
N PHE A 31 2.86 -0.96 -0.08
CA PHE A 31 2.91 -1.70 -1.34
C PHE A 31 4.06 -2.72 -1.42
N CYS A 32 5.14 -2.55 -0.65
CA CYS A 32 6.24 -3.52 -0.63
C CYS A 32 5.86 -4.85 0.02
N PHE A 33 4.93 -4.82 0.98
CA PHE A 33 4.53 -5.98 1.79
C PHE A 33 3.02 -6.24 1.79
N ALA A 34 2.29 -5.57 0.88
CA ALA A 34 0.85 -5.69 0.66
C ALA A 34 -0.05 -5.51 1.90
N HIS A 35 0.39 -4.80 2.93
CA HIS A 35 -0.42 -4.53 4.12
C HIS A 35 -1.37 -3.34 3.92
N THR A 36 -2.63 -3.55 4.30
CA THR A 36 -3.72 -2.57 4.27
C THR A 36 -3.84 -1.81 5.60
N ALA A 37 -4.68 -0.77 5.64
CA ALA A 37 -4.98 -0.07 6.89
C ALA A 37 -5.68 -0.99 7.90
N ASP A 38 -6.60 -1.83 7.43
CA ASP A 38 -7.34 -2.77 8.27
C ASP A 38 -6.42 -3.83 8.89
N ASP A 39 -5.42 -4.32 8.13
CA ASP A 39 -4.41 -5.23 8.67
C ASP A 39 -3.67 -4.61 9.86
N LEU A 40 -3.25 -3.34 9.71
CA LEU A 40 -2.52 -2.60 10.74
C LEU A 40 -3.37 -2.37 12.00
N VAL A 41 -4.62 -1.94 11.83
CA VAL A 41 -5.54 -1.68 12.94
C VAL A 41 -5.89 -2.98 13.64
N ALA A 42 -6.20 -4.04 12.90
CA ALA A 42 -6.51 -5.35 13.46
C ALA A 42 -5.31 -5.96 14.19
N ASP A 43 -4.11 -5.82 13.64
CA ASP A 43 -2.86 -6.24 14.28
C ASP A 43 -2.60 -5.45 15.57
N ALA A 44 -2.74 -4.13 15.57
CA ALA A 44 -2.58 -3.33 16.78
C ALA A 44 -3.61 -3.71 17.85
N ALA A 45 -4.89 -3.90 17.47
CA ALA A 45 -5.94 -4.29 18.39
C ALA A 45 -5.65 -5.64 19.07
N ARG A 46 -5.14 -6.63 18.32
CA ARG A 46 -4.73 -7.93 18.87
C ARG A 46 -3.53 -7.85 19.82
N ASN A 47 -2.70 -6.82 19.69
CA ASN A 47 -1.43 -6.68 20.38
C ASN A 47 -1.42 -5.48 21.36
N GLY A 48 -2.57 -5.19 21.99
CA GLY A 48 -2.66 -4.17 23.05
C GLY A 48 -2.37 -2.74 22.58
N GLY A 49 -2.68 -2.43 21.32
CA GLY A 49 -2.45 -1.13 20.69
C GLY A 49 -1.10 -1.00 19.99
N ALA A 50 -0.20 -1.98 20.10
CA ALA A 50 1.09 -1.98 19.42
C ALA A 50 1.03 -2.81 18.13
N SER A 51 1.31 -2.22 16.96
CA SER A 51 1.37 -2.98 15.72
C SER A 51 2.70 -3.73 15.56
N THR A 52 2.62 -5.06 15.49
CA THR A 52 3.75 -5.94 15.12
C THR A 52 4.10 -5.79 13.64
N ILE A 53 3.11 -5.58 12.78
CA ILE A 53 3.29 -5.31 11.34
C ILE A 53 4.14 -4.05 11.14
N LYS A 54 3.81 -2.94 11.82
CA LYS A 54 4.60 -1.70 11.75
C LYS A 54 6.05 -1.95 12.16
N SER A 55 6.27 -2.74 13.21
CA SER A 55 7.62 -3.09 13.69
C SER A 55 8.39 -3.91 12.66
N ALA A 56 7.77 -4.95 12.08
CA ALA A 56 8.38 -5.78 11.04
C ALA A 56 8.74 -4.97 9.78
N ILE A 57 7.84 -4.09 9.33
CA ILE A 57 8.11 -3.19 8.18
C ILE A 57 9.27 -2.25 8.50
N LYS A 58 9.31 -1.67 9.71
CA LYS A 58 10.41 -0.78 10.13
C LYS A 58 11.77 -1.49 10.07
N HIS A 59 11.83 -2.75 10.52
CA HIS A 59 13.03 -3.56 10.39
C HIS A 59 13.38 -3.84 8.92
N ALA A 60 12.41 -4.24 8.10
CA ALA A 60 12.66 -4.51 6.68
C ALA A 60 13.14 -3.26 5.90
N VAL A 61 12.64 -2.07 6.25
CA VAL A 61 13.13 -0.79 5.70
C VAL A 61 14.57 -0.51 6.13
N ALA A 62 14.90 -0.69 7.41
CA ALA A 62 16.26 -0.52 7.91
C ALA A 62 17.25 -1.46 7.23
N ASP A 63 16.80 -2.69 6.93
CA ASP A 63 17.58 -3.72 6.25
C ASP A 63 17.56 -3.59 4.71
N ARG A 64 17.00 -2.49 4.18
CA ARG A 64 16.87 -2.20 2.74
C ARG A 64 16.19 -3.31 1.92
N ARG A 65 15.17 -3.97 2.50
CA ARG A 65 14.36 -5.01 1.83
C ARG A 65 13.06 -4.47 1.22
N CYS A 66 12.99 -3.18 0.92
CA CYS A 66 11.82 -2.54 0.30
C CYS A 66 12.25 -1.76 -0.94
N ALA A 67 11.31 -1.51 -1.85
CA ALA A 67 11.50 -0.74 -3.08
C ALA A 67 10.40 0.33 -3.20
N CYS A 68 10.30 1.21 -2.20
CA CYS A 68 9.19 2.18 -2.10
C CYS A 68 9.17 3.17 -3.26
N GLU A 69 10.35 3.53 -3.77
CA GLU A 69 10.57 4.39 -4.93
C GLU A 69 9.96 3.82 -6.22
N HIS A 70 9.73 2.50 -6.28
CA HIS A 70 9.15 1.81 -7.44
C HIS A 70 7.73 1.33 -7.18
N LEU A 71 7.45 0.85 -5.96
CA LEU A 71 6.20 0.17 -5.64
C LEU A 71 5.16 1.09 -4.99
N ASN A 72 5.58 2.11 -4.23
CA ASN A 72 4.65 3.04 -3.61
C ASN A 72 4.28 4.14 -4.62
N PRO A 73 2.99 4.33 -4.98
CA PRO A 73 2.58 5.39 -5.90
C PRO A 73 3.02 6.81 -5.50
N SER A 74 3.20 7.05 -4.19
CA SER A 74 3.69 8.32 -3.66
C SER A 74 5.21 8.51 -3.78
N THR A 75 5.93 7.46 -4.22
CA THR A 75 7.40 7.31 -4.27
C THR A 75 8.11 7.50 -2.93
N LYS A 76 7.36 7.57 -1.82
CA LYS A 76 7.87 7.78 -0.45
C LYS A 76 7.78 6.51 0.38
N CYS A 77 8.54 6.47 1.48
CA CYS A 77 8.44 5.37 2.44
C CYS A 77 7.06 5.34 3.10
N CYS A 78 6.41 4.17 3.08
CA CYS A 78 5.08 3.94 3.64
C CYS A 78 4.97 4.11 5.16
N LEU A 79 6.09 4.16 5.90
CA LEU A 79 6.08 4.26 7.37
C LEU A 79 5.29 5.47 7.89
N ALA A 80 5.27 6.58 7.14
CA ALA A 80 4.49 7.76 7.49
C ALA A 80 2.97 7.48 7.43
N ASP A 81 2.49 6.83 6.38
CA ASP A 81 1.07 6.52 6.20
C ASP A 81 0.62 5.35 7.08
N ILE A 82 1.51 4.38 7.36
CA ILE A 82 1.31 3.36 8.39
C ILE A 82 1.07 4.03 9.74
N HIS A 83 1.90 5.00 10.11
CA HIS A 83 1.73 5.71 11.38
C HIS A 83 0.39 6.43 11.45
N ARG A 84 0.01 7.13 10.37
CA ARG A 84 -1.25 7.85 10.24
C ARG A 84 -2.47 6.95 10.43
N SER A 85 -2.44 5.79 9.77
CA SER A 85 -3.51 4.78 9.82
C SER A 85 -3.74 4.27 11.24
N LEU A 86 -2.68 4.15 12.04
CA LEU A 86 -2.77 3.69 13.44
C LEU A 86 -3.22 4.79 14.42
N THR A 87 -3.05 6.07 14.08
CA THR A 87 -3.48 7.19 14.94
C THR A 87 -4.87 7.70 14.61
N GLY A 88 -5.63 7.00 13.75
CA GLY A 88 -6.99 7.38 13.37
C GLY A 88 -7.08 8.64 12.49
N THR A 89 -5.94 9.14 12.01
CA THR A 89 -5.90 10.19 10.99
C THR A 89 -5.76 9.45 9.66
N GLY A 90 -6.85 9.09 9.00
CA GLY A 90 -6.80 8.31 7.76
C GLY A 90 -5.85 8.94 6.71
N PRO A 91 -5.21 8.16 5.83
CA PRO A 91 -4.47 8.74 4.71
C PRO A 91 -5.44 9.60 3.89
N ALA A 92 -5.02 10.83 3.55
CA ALA A 92 -5.78 11.69 2.66
C ALA A 92 -5.93 10.97 1.32
N THR A 93 -7.13 10.44 1.05
CA THR A 93 -7.50 9.88 -0.24
C THR A 93 -7.25 10.94 -1.31
N THR A 94 -6.36 10.63 -2.26
CA THR A 94 -6.12 11.45 -3.46
C THR A 94 -7.31 11.30 -4.40
N THR A 95 -8.47 11.77 -3.97
CA THR A 95 -9.65 11.98 -4.82
C THR A 95 -9.87 13.48 -5.06
N ASP A 96 -9.15 14.35 -4.36
CA ASP A 96 -9.43 15.79 -4.33
C ASP A 96 -8.43 16.65 -5.14
N ARG A 97 -7.96 16.13 -6.29
CA ARG A 97 -7.28 16.93 -7.33
C ARG A 97 -7.72 16.49 -8.72
N VAL A 98 -9.00 16.65 -9.02
CA VAL A 98 -9.44 16.90 -10.39
C VAL A 98 -9.98 18.33 -10.41
N SER A 99 -9.14 19.29 -10.82
CA SER A 99 -9.63 20.60 -11.23
C SER A 99 -10.33 20.45 -12.58
N PRO A 100 -11.58 20.91 -12.75
CA PRO A 100 -12.20 21.02 -14.07
C PRO A 100 -11.48 22.12 -14.85
N THR A 101 -11.13 21.82 -16.11
CA THR A 101 -10.83 22.84 -17.14
C THR A 101 -12.06 22.97 -18.01
#